data_AF-A0A841G713-F1
#
_entry.id   AF-A0A841G713-F1
#
_cell.length_a   1.000
_cell.length_b   1.000
_cell.length_c   1.000
_cell.angle_alpha   90.00
_cell.angle_beta   90.00
_cell.angle_gamma   90.00
#
_symmetry.space_group_name_H-M   'P 1'
#
loop_
_entity.id
_entity.type
_entity.pdbx_description
1 polymer ?
#
loop_
_entity_poly.entity_id
_entity_poly.type
_entity_poly.pdbx_seq_one_letter_code
_entity_poly.pdbx_strand_id
1 'polypeptide(L)'
;MPENQALLLSPNSVLANALLRTIDILRPRVQAARPQRIEFVVGTQINGAPHLGTNLVQTAAFLLAKVARREFSIDTTVYFGALDNAPFEVTLDPDTHHAYQQTYFHALGKEGIGELIDTYYRDFFESLAEATGTDYVIETYTDQQASPGFRAEFLRTLEHLDGIRWWIAPSHGVVHVRVPCPECGWAEKRADRTKLVHLDEDGAVFTAVCLDHGGYEAQVDPEDGGPYLDLATLYRNLVKERALGRDTSVLRVMMKGGDWAFGCQLVDGALGALGTPAAQMPMRIFTPQVLAPTGAKLSKSLLREHGSSLLPADVEPWMLDTTAWQGSTDNYVDALVWLVGELLADPKHLFRSFTVKELGRLMSVRPDDLDARPRAHEMGIYKRYFDLIASGRKTTEIRVNDSSRKKIKVGSLIRFRCREEEVLTRVTRVARYADFEEMFAHEDLGSVNPLASREQQLANVRQIYPPEREALGVLALGIELV
;
A
#
# COMPACT_ATOMS: atom_id res chain seq x y z
N MET A 1 -14.50 -33.85 -18.06
CA MET A 1 -14.30 -32.49 -17.53
C MET A 1 -14.20 -32.61 -16.02
N PRO A 2 -13.07 -32.28 -15.38
CA PRO A 2 -13.04 -32.18 -13.93
C PRO A 2 -13.91 -30.98 -13.55
N GLU A 3 -14.80 -31.17 -12.57
CA GLU A 3 -15.57 -30.09 -11.96
C GLU A 3 -14.60 -28.97 -11.54
N ASN A 4 -14.88 -27.76 -11.98
CA ASN A 4 -14.15 -26.56 -11.57
C ASN A 4 -14.46 -26.31 -10.08
N GLN A 5 -13.79 -27.05 -9.19
CA GLN A 5 -13.84 -26.78 -7.75
C GLN A 5 -13.36 -25.35 -7.57
N ALA A 6 -14.25 -24.46 -7.14
CA ALA A 6 -13.90 -23.08 -6.85
C ALA A 6 -12.68 -23.08 -5.91
N LEU A 7 -11.56 -22.51 -6.40
CA LEU A 7 -10.28 -22.46 -5.70
C LEU A 7 -10.42 -21.92 -4.26
N LEU A 8 -11.39 -21.02 -4.09
CA LEU A 8 -11.76 -20.35 -2.86
C LEU A 8 -13.23 -20.64 -2.54
N LEU A 9 -13.48 -21.16 -1.34
CA LEU A 9 -14.81 -21.41 -0.80
C LEU A 9 -15.07 -20.44 0.36
N SER A 10 -16.25 -19.79 0.38
CA SER A 10 -16.89 -19.07 1.51
C SER A 10 -17.05 -17.54 1.39
N PRO A 11 -18.21 -16.96 1.79
CA PRO A 11 -18.72 -15.69 1.32
C PRO A 11 -18.75 -14.61 2.42
N ASN A 12 -17.91 -13.57 2.33
CA ASN A 12 -18.34 -12.29 2.91
C ASN A 12 -19.53 -11.78 2.08
N SER A 13 -20.75 -11.97 2.55
CA SER A 13 -21.96 -11.68 1.75
C SER A 13 -22.31 -10.19 1.69
N VAL A 14 -21.93 -9.39 2.71
CA VAL A 14 -22.32 -7.98 2.77
C VAL A 14 -21.65 -7.19 1.65
N LEU A 15 -20.33 -7.22 1.59
CA LEU A 15 -19.58 -6.51 0.54
C LEU A 15 -19.70 -7.24 -0.80
N ALA A 16 -19.77 -8.56 -0.82
CA ALA A 16 -19.94 -9.29 -2.08
C ALA A 16 -21.26 -9.03 -2.79
N ASN A 17 -22.32 -8.70 -2.06
CA ASN A 17 -23.60 -8.33 -2.68
C ASN A 17 -23.64 -6.86 -3.09
N ALA A 18 -22.75 -6.02 -2.54
CA ALA A 18 -22.68 -4.60 -2.84
C ALA A 18 -21.64 -4.24 -3.92
N LEU A 19 -20.61 -5.09 -4.10
CA LEU A 19 -19.48 -4.85 -4.98
C LEU A 19 -19.46 -5.88 -6.12
N LEU A 20 -19.34 -5.40 -7.36
CA LEU A 20 -19.07 -6.27 -8.51
C LEU A 20 -17.59 -6.65 -8.56
N ARG A 21 -16.71 -5.73 -8.19
CA ARG A 21 -15.26 -5.93 -8.06
C ARG A 21 -14.78 -5.30 -6.78
N THR A 22 -13.72 -5.87 -6.21
CA THR A 22 -13.14 -5.40 -4.94
C THR A 22 -12.80 -3.91 -4.97
N ILE A 23 -12.32 -3.40 -6.11
CA ILE A 23 -11.93 -2.00 -6.26
C ILE A 23 -13.11 -1.01 -6.22
N ASP A 24 -14.34 -1.47 -6.45
CA ASP A 24 -15.52 -0.61 -6.47
C ASP A 24 -15.79 0.03 -5.09
N ILE A 25 -15.19 -0.48 -4.02
CA ILE A 25 -15.22 0.13 -2.69
C ILE A 25 -14.69 1.58 -2.68
N LEU A 26 -13.79 1.93 -3.61
CA LEU A 26 -13.25 3.29 -3.73
C LEU A 26 -14.17 4.23 -4.51
N ARG A 27 -15.12 3.70 -5.29
CA ARG A 27 -15.92 4.47 -6.26
C ARG A 27 -16.66 5.66 -5.65
N PRO A 28 -17.31 5.56 -4.48
CA PRO A 28 -18.00 6.71 -3.88
C PRO A 28 -17.05 7.87 -3.59
N ARG A 29 -15.86 7.59 -3.04
CA ARG A 29 -14.86 8.61 -2.73
C ARG A 29 -14.20 9.18 -3.98
N VAL A 30 -13.92 8.35 -4.98
CA VAL A 30 -13.37 8.81 -6.26
C VAL A 30 -14.36 9.75 -6.97
N GLN A 31 -15.65 9.42 -7.00
CA GLN A 31 -16.68 10.26 -7.62
C GLN A 31 -16.90 11.57 -6.89
N ALA A 32 -16.89 11.55 -5.55
CA ALA A 32 -17.09 12.74 -4.72
C ALA A 32 -15.88 13.69 -4.77
N ALA A 33 -14.66 13.16 -4.63
CA ALA A 33 -13.45 13.98 -4.53
C ALA A 33 -12.83 14.34 -5.89
N ARG A 34 -13.06 13.54 -6.94
CA ARG A 34 -12.41 13.67 -8.26
C ARG A 34 -10.90 13.91 -8.14
N PRO A 35 -10.17 13.02 -7.44
CA PRO A 35 -8.79 13.28 -7.09
C PRO A 35 -7.89 13.30 -8.34
N GLN A 36 -6.83 14.10 -8.29
CA GLN A 36 -5.81 14.15 -9.34
C GLN A 36 -4.94 12.88 -9.36
N ARG A 37 -4.73 12.27 -8.18
CA ARG A 37 -4.02 10.99 -8.00
C ARG A 37 -4.54 10.23 -6.78
N ILE A 38 -4.30 8.92 -6.73
CA ILE A 38 -4.65 8.04 -5.61
C ILE A 38 -3.37 7.47 -5.00
N GLU A 39 -3.17 7.64 -3.70
CA GLU A 39 -2.02 7.11 -2.97
C GLU A 39 -2.46 6.00 -2.03
N PHE A 40 -1.89 4.80 -2.17
CA PHE A 40 -2.16 3.67 -1.28
C PHE A 40 -1.11 3.62 -0.19
N VAL A 41 -1.50 3.97 1.04
CA VAL A 41 -0.57 4.17 2.17
C VAL A 41 -0.51 2.92 3.04
N VAL A 42 0.66 2.27 3.11
CA VAL A 42 0.94 1.10 3.96
C VAL A 42 1.95 1.50 5.02
N GLY A 43 1.73 1.13 6.28
CA GLY A 43 2.70 1.39 7.36
C GLY A 43 3.09 0.11 8.09
N THR A 44 4.40 -0.11 8.25
CA THR A 44 4.96 -1.31 8.89
C THR A 44 6.04 -0.93 9.89
N GLN A 45 6.05 -1.59 11.06
CA GLN A 45 7.18 -1.53 11.99
C GLN A 45 8.37 -2.29 11.41
N ILE A 46 9.49 -1.61 11.20
CA ILE A 46 10.68 -2.19 10.57
C ILE A 46 11.60 -2.89 11.60
N ASN A 47 11.03 -3.79 12.39
CA ASN A 47 11.73 -4.50 13.46
C ASN A 47 12.33 -5.86 13.02
N GLY A 48 12.82 -5.91 11.78
CA GLY A 48 13.37 -7.09 11.12
C GLY A 48 12.52 -7.56 9.93
N ALA A 49 12.76 -8.80 9.49
CA ALA A 49 12.09 -9.38 8.33
C ALA A 49 10.55 -9.36 8.45
N PRO A 50 9.80 -9.09 7.39
CA PRO A 50 8.35 -9.17 7.45
C PRO A 50 7.87 -10.62 7.58
N HIS A 51 6.65 -10.79 8.12
CA HIS A 51 5.91 -12.06 8.05
C HIS A 51 4.92 -12.02 6.86
N LEU A 52 4.39 -13.16 6.44
CA LEU A 52 3.47 -13.28 5.29
C LEU A 52 2.32 -12.27 5.34
N GLY A 53 1.66 -12.11 6.48
CA GLY A 53 0.58 -11.13 6.63
C GLY A 53 0.98 -9.67 6.32
N THR A 54 2.23 -9.28 6.58
CA THR A 54 2.74 -7.94 6.23
C THR A 54 2.90 -7.79 4.72
N ASN A 55 3.55 -8.77 4.09
CA ASN A 55 3.75 -8.76 2.63
C ASN A 55 2.44 -8.93 1.85
N LEU A 56 1.43 -9.58 2.44
CA LEU A 56 0.08 -9.64 1.88
C LEU A 56 -0.56 -8.24 1.81
N VAL A 57 -0.47 -7.45 2.88
CA VAL A 57 -0.99 -6.06 2.88
C VAL A 57 -0.27 -5.20 1.84
N GLN A 58 1.06 -5.31 1.78
CA GLN A 58 1.89 -4.57 0.83
C GLN A 58 1.56 -4.96 -0.62
N THR A 59 1.53 -6.26 -0.92
CA THR A 59 1.17 -6.77 -2.26
C THR A 59 -0.25 -6.33 -2.67
N ALA A 60 -1.21 -6.38 -1.74
CA ALA A 60 -2.56 -5.90 -1.98
C ALA A 60 -2.60 -4.40 -2.32
N ALA A 61 -1.75 -3.57 -1.70
CA ALA A 61 -1.63 -2.15 -2.03
C ALA A 61 -1.17 -1.94 -3.49
N PHE A 62 -0.12 -2.66 -3.93
CA PHE A 62 0.39 -2.57 -5.30
C PHE A 62 -0.62 -3.07 -6.34
N LEU A 63 -1.34 -4.17 -6.05
CA LEU A 63 -2.36 -4.69 -6.94
C LEU A 63 -3.61 -3.81 -6.99
N LEU A 64 -4.08 -3.30 -5.84
CA LEU A 64 -5.20 -2.36 -5.82
C LEU A 64 -4.83 -1.05 -6.52
N ALA A 65 -3.60 -0.56 -6.40
CA ALA A 65 -3.11 0.58 -7.18
C ALA A 65 -3.13 0.29 -8.68
N LYS A 66 -2.61 -0.87 -9.12
CA LYS A 66 -2.70 -1.31 -10.53
C LYS A 66 -4.14 -1.34 -11.04
N VAL A 67 -5.05 -1.91 -10.25
CA VAL A 67 -6.48 -2.03 -10.61
C VAL A 67 -7.17 -0.67 -10.61
N ALA A 68 -6.93 0.17 -9.59
CA ALA A 68 -7.47 1.54 -9.49
C ALA A 68 -7.05 2.41 -10.66
N ARG A 69 -5.76 2.33 -11.04
CA ARG A 69 -5.19 3.09 -12.17
C ARG A 69 -5.92 2.77 -13.46
N ARG A 70 -6.15 1.48 -13.72
CA ARG A 70 -6.90 1.02 -14.89
C ARG A 70 -8.37 1.44 -14.80
N GLU A 71 -9.00 1.22 -13.67
CA GLU A 71 -10.46 1.39 -13.50
C GLU A 71 -10.88 2.86 -13.53
N PHE A 72 -10.18 3.71 -12.78
CA PHE A 72 -10.52 5.12 -12.65
C PHE A 72 -9.73 6.00 -13.62
N SER A 73 -8.67 5.46 -14.25
CA SER A 73 -7.78 6.23 -15.15
C SER A 73 -7.16 7.45 -14.46
N ILE A 74 -6.85 7.27 -13.18
CA ILE A 74 -6.17 8.23 -12.31
C ILE A 74 -4.80 7.66 -11.99
N ASP A 75 -3.78 8.50 -11.90
CA ASP A 75 -2.43 8.05 -11.53
C ASP A 75 -2.40 7.51 -10.09
N THR A 76 -1.61 6.46 -9.86
CA THR A 76 -1.56 5.75 -8.58
C THR A 76 -0.14 5.51 -8.12
N THR A 77 0.10 5.67 -6.82
CA THR A 77 1.40 5.39 -6.17
C THR A 77 1.17 4.63 -4.87
N VAL A 78 2.09 3.75 -4.49
CA VAL A 78 2.12 3.14 -3.16
C VAL A 78 3.04 3.94 -2.25
N TYR A 79 2.57 4.31 -1.07
CA TYR A 79 3.36 5.03 -0.07
C TYR A 79 3.65 4.11 1.11
N PHE A 80 4.91 3.80 1.34
CA PHE A 80 5.36 2.94 2.42
C PHE A 80 5.92 3.76 3.58
N GLY A 81 5.21 3.78 4.70
CA GLY A 81 5.67 4.33 5.96
C GLY A 81 6.48 3.30 6.75
N ALA A 82 7.80 3.45 6.75
CA ALA A 82 8.74 2.65 7.55
C ALA A 82 8.75 3.17 9.00
N LEU A 83 8.07 2.47 9.90
CA LEU A 83 7.89 2.91 11.29
C LEU A 83 9.12 2.54 12.13
N ASP A 84 10.14 3.38 12.05
CA ASP A 84 11.39 3.34 12.83
C ASP A 84 11.23 3.80 14.29
N ASN A 85 10.04 4.28 14.67
CA ASN A 85 9.64 4.45 16.07
C ASN A 85 9.21 3.15 16.76
N ALA A 86 9.40 2.00 16.12
CA ALA A 86 9.23 0.71 16.78
C ALA A 86 10.18 0.63 18.00
N PRO A 87 9.75 0.04 19.14
CA PRO A 87 10.64 -0.19 20.27
C PRO A 87 11.77 -1.15 19.88
N PHE A 88 13.02 -0.74 20.13
CA PHE A 88 14.22 -1.54 19.93
C PHE A 88 14.63 -2.20 21.26
N GLU A 89 14.94 -1.37 22.25
CA GLU A 89 15.28 -1.80 23.60
C GLU A 89 14.21 -1.32 24.58
N VAL A 90 13.88 -2.15 25.57
CA VAL A 90 13.00 -1.80 26.68
C VAL A 90 13.66 -2.25 27.96
N THR A 91 13.87 -1.33 28.88
CA THR A 91 14.48 -1.60 30.19
C THR A 91 13.61 -1.06 31.32
N LEU A 92 13.79 -1.59 32.52
CA LEU A 92 13.15 -1.09 33.74
C LEU A 92 14.20 -0.34 34.55
N ASP A 93 13.84 0.85 35.00
CA ASP A 93 14.61 1.56 36.02
C ASP A 93 14.63 0.70 37.30
N PRO A 94 15.81 0.36 37.84
CA PRO A 94 15.94 -0.54 38.99
C PRO A 94 15.31 0.03 40.27
N ASP A 95 15.25 1.35 40.40
CA ASP A 95 14.73 2.02 41.59
C ASP A 95 13.24 2.27 41.45
N THR A 96 12.83 2.89 40.34
CA THR A 96 11.43 3.32 40.17
C THR A 96 10.53 2.27 39.52
N HIS A 97 11.11 1.25 38.89
CA HIS A 97 10.42 0.24 38.08
C HIS A 97 9.65 0.81 36.87
N HIS A 98 9.87 2.08 36.53
CA HIS A 98 9.33 2.66 35.32
C HIS A 98 10.01 2.04 34.10
N ALA A 99 9.21 1.72 33.08
CA ALA A 99 9.72 1.17 31.83
C ALA A 99 10.18 2.29 30.91
N TYR A 100 11.39 2.18 30.36
CA TYR A 100 11.96 3.06 29.36
C TYR A 100 12.17 2.30 28.05
N GLN A 101 12.14 3.01 26.94
CA GLN A 101 12.42 2.45 25.62
C GLN A 101 13.32 3.36 24.77
N GLN A 102 14.13 2.74 23.92
CA GLN A 102 14.74 3.36 22.76
C GLN A 102 14.03 2.86 21.50
N THR A 103 13.90 3.72 20.50
CA THR A 103 13.36 3.31 19.18
C THR A 103 14.46 2.76 18.28
N TYR A 104 14.08 2.06 17.22
CA TYR A 104 15.03 1.62 16.18
C TYR A 104 15.82 2.80 15.60
N PHE A 105 15.18 3.96 15.40
CA PHE A 105 15.88 5.17 14.95
C PHE A 105 17.00 5.60 15.92
N HIS A 106 16.73 5.64 17.23
CA HIS A 106 17.75 6.05 18.20
C HIS A 106 18.86 5.01 18.37
N ALA A 107 18.53 3.72 18.24
CA ALA A 107 19.50 2.64 18.37
C ALA A 107 20.43 2.49 17.16
N LEU A 108 19.91 2.71 15.94
CA LEU A 108 20.63 2.42 14.69
C LEU A 108 21.01 3.66 13.88
N GLY A 109 20.40 4.81 14.18
CA GLY A 109 20.55 6.03 13.39
C GLY A 109 19.96 5.90 11.98
N LYS A 110 20.02 6.99 11.21
CA LYS A 110 19.45 7.06 9.86
C LYS A 110 20.07 6.03 8.90
N GLU A 111 21.38 5.79 9.01
CA GLU A 111 22.11 4.84 8.17
C GLU A 111 21.65 3.40 8.43
N GLY A 112 21.61 2.97 9.70
CA GLY A 112 21.15 1.61 10.03
C GLY A 112 19.67 1.37 9.72
N ILE A 113 18.82 2.41 9.79
CA ILE A 113 17.44 2.33 9.27
C ILE A 113 17.44 2.12 7.75
N GLY A 114 18.30 2.82 7.01
CA GLY A 114 18.48 2.61 5.58
C GLY A 114 18.89 1.18 5.24
N GLU A 115 19.86 0.63 5.96
CA GLU A 115 20.31 -0.77 5.79
C GLU A 115 19.20 -1.79 6.06
N LEU A 116 18.37 -1.57 7.10
CA LEU A 116 17.22 -2.43 7.37
C LEU A 116 16.17 -2.39 6.25
N ILE A 117 15.90 -1.21 5.70
CA ILE A 117 14.98 -1.03 4.58
C ILE A 117 15.51 -1.75 3.34
N ASP A 118 16.80 -1.57 3.04
CA ASP A 118 17.47 -2.18 1.91
C ASP A 118 17.46 -3.70 2.02
N THR A 119 17.78 -4.23 3.20
CA THR A 119 17.86 -5.67 3.47
C THR A 119 16.52 -6.39 3.32
N TYR A 120 15.41 -5.78 3.77
CA TYR A 120 14.14 -6.49 3.91
C TYR A 120 13.02 -6.04 2.97
N TYR A 121 13.11 -4.84 2.38
CA TYR A 121 11.98 -4.24 1.67
C TYR A 121 12.32 -3.75 0.26
N ARG A 122 13.56 -3.31 -0.02
CA ARG A 122 13.89 -2.67 -1.30
C ARG A 122 13.68 -3.61 -2.49
N ASP A 123 14.37 -4.74 -2.53
CA ASP A 123 14.25 -5.71 -3.65
C ASP A 123 12.81 -6.22 -3.80
N PHE A 124 12.12 -6.44 -2.67
CA PHE A 124 10.72 -6.84 -2.65
C PHE A 124 9.80 -5.80 -3.30
N PHE A 125 9.97 -4.51 -2.99
CA PHE A 125 9.18 -3.44 -3.58
C PHE A 125 9.57 -3.13 -5.01
N GLU A 126 10.85 -3.23 -5.39
CA GLU A 126 11.29 -3.10 -6.77
C GLU A 126 10.64 -4.17 -7.65
N SER A 127 10.64 -5.42 -7.17
CA SER A 127 10.01 -6.55 -7.84
C SER A 127 8.47 -6.40 -7.90
N LEU A 128 7.81 -5.94 -6.84
CA LEU A 128 6.37 -5.62 -6.87
C LEU A 128 6.04 -4.47 -7.83
N ALA A 129 6.88 -3.42 -7.87
CA ALA A 129 6.71 -2.27 -8.74
C ALA A 129 6.79 -2.70 -10.21
N GLU A 130 7.74 -3.57 -10.55
CA GLU A 130 7.85 -4.16 -11.89
C GLU A 130 6.64 -5.05 -12.22
N ALA A 131 6.30 -6.00 -11.35
CA ALA A 131 5.18 -6.94 -11.57
C ALA A 131 3.82 -6.24 -11.74
N THR A 132 3.65 -5.07 -11.12
CA THR A 132 2.38 -4.33 -11.12
C THR A 132 2.39 -3.06 -11.97
N GLY A 133 3.56 -2.62 -12.44
CA GLY A 133 3.76 -1.32 -13.08
C GLY A 133 3.34 -0.15 -12.18
N THR A 134 3.53 -0.27 -10.87
CA THR A 134 3.09 0.72 -9.87
C THR A 134 4.31 1.31 -9.17
N ASP A 135 4.41 2.64 -9.14
CA ASP A 135 5.53 3.30 -8.48
C ASP A 135 5.29 3.31 -6.97
N TYR A 136 6.36 3.42 -6.20
CA TYR A 136 6.29 3.52 -4.75
C TYR A 136 7.25 4.56 -4.20
N VAL A 137 6.94 5.01 -2.98
CA VAL A 137 7.76 5.92 -2.18
C VAL A 137 7.94 5.29 -0.81
N ILE A 138 9.15 5.40 -0.26
CA ILE A 138 9.46 5.02 1.12
C ILE A 138 9.68 6.31 1.92
N GLU A 139 8.99 6.42 3.05
CA GLU A 139 9.19 7.49 4.03
C GLU A 139 9.34 6.85 5.41
N THR A 140 10.35 7.27 6.17
CA THR A 140 10.49 6.80 7.55
C THR A 140 9.54 7.57 8.47
N TYR A 141 9.18 6.99 9.61
CA TYR A 141 8.43 7.75 10.60
C TYR A 141 9.22 8.97 11.09
N THR A 142 10.55 8.86 11.20
CA THR A 142 11.44 10.00 11.46
C THR A 142 11.23 11.17 10.48
N ASP A 143 11.21 10.89 9.18
CA ASP A 143 10.99 11.91 8.15
C ASP A 143 9.55 12.46 8.23
N GLN A 144 8.57 11.57 8.41
CA GLN A 144 7.15 11.95 8.51
C GLN A 144 6.89 12.90 9.68
N GLN A 145 7.36 12.55 10.88
CA GLN A 145 7.12 13.31 12.09
C GLN A 145 7.88 14.64 12.10
N ALA A 146 8.97 14.76 11.33
CA ALA A 146 9.71 16.00 11.16
C ALA A 146 9.03 16.96 10.17
N SER A 147 8.03 16.52 9.40
CA SER A 147 7.37 17.38 8.43
C SER A 147 6.50 18.45 9.11
N PRO A 148 6.47 19.70 8.59
CA PRO A 148 5.64 20.77 9.16
C PRO A 148 4.15 20.41 9.21
N GLY A 149 3.66 19.68 8.20
CA GLY A 149 2.28 19.21 8.16
C GLY A 149 1.92 18.27 9.31
N PHE A 150 2.83 17.37 9.68
CA PHE A 150 2.64 16.47 10.83
C PHE A 150 2.76 17.23 12.14
N ARG A 151 3.79 18.07 12.29
CA ARG A 151 4.05 18.89 13.49
C ARG A 151 2.88 19.80 13.82
N ALA A 152 2.43 20.58 12.85
CA ALA A 152 1.30 21.47 13.03
C ALA A 152 0.00 20.70 13.33
N GLU A 153 -0.19 19.49 12.77
CA GLU A 153 -1.37 18.69 13.11
C GLU A 153 -1.29 18.11 14.52
N PHE A 154 -0.12 17.65 14.96
CA PHE A 154 0.11 17.22 16.33
C PHE A 154 -0.19 18.35 17.33
N LEU A 155 0.33 19.56 17.11
CA LEU A 155 0.10 20.70 17.99
C LEU A 155 -1.40 21.05 18.08
N ARG A 156 -2.11 21.09 16.95
CA ARG A 156 -3.58 21.28 16.94
C ARG A 156 -4.33 20.19 17.70
N THR A 157 -3.84 18.96 17.74
CA THR A 157 -4.48 17.92 18.55
C THR A 157 -4.31 18.12 20.06
N LEU A 158 -3.26 18.84 20.49
CA LEU A 158 -3.06 19.18 21.91
C LEU A 158 -4.09 20.21 22.40
N GLU A 159 -4.50 21.17 21.56
CA GLU A 159 -5.57 22.14 21.88
C GLU A 159 -6.92 21.46 22.18
N HIS A 160 -7.11 20.24 21.66
CA HIS A 160 -8.33 19.45 21.80
C HIS A 160 -8.11 18.17 22.59
N LEU A 161 -7.01 18.06 23.36
CA LEU A 161 -6.58 16.82 24.00
C LEU A 161 -7.66 16.21 24.89
N ASP A 162 -8.39 17.04 25.65
CA ASP A 162 -9.49 16.60 26.52
C ASP A 162 -10.61 15.90 25.76
N GLY A 163 -10.91 16.34 24.54
CA GLY A 163 -11.94 15.75 23.68
C GLY A 163 -11.51 14.45 23.03
N ILE A 164 -10.21 14.26 22.80
CA ILE A 164 -9.68 13.08 22.08
C ILE A 164 -9.07 12.01 22.99
N ARG A 165 -8.67 12.34 24.23
CA ARG A 165 -7.86 11.45 25.09
C ARG A 165 -8.47 10.07 25.33
N TRP A 166 -9.79 9.99 25.49
CA TRP A 166 -10.49 8.71 25.72
C TRP A 166 -10.60 7.86 24.46
N TRP A 167 -10.45 8.45 23.28
CA TRP A 167 -10.38 7.73 22.03
C TRP A 167 -8.99 7.14 21.82
N ILE A 168 -7.94 7.92 22.06
CA ILE A 168 -6.56 7.51 21.78
C ILE A 168 -5.87 6.79 22.96
N ALA A 169 -6.42 6.89 24.18
CA ALA A 169 -5.97 6.21 25.39
C ALA A 169 -7.18 5.72 26.23
N PRO A 170 -7.99 4.77 25.73
CA PRO A 170 -9.30 4.44 26.29
C PRO A 170 -9.28 3.88 27.72
N SER A 171 -8.17 3.26 28.15
CA SER A 171 -8.11 2.61 29.46
C SER A 171 -7.99 3.58 30.63
N HIS A 172 -7.39 4.76 30.42
CA HIS A 172 -7.04 5.68 31.51
C HIS A 172 -7.10 7.16 31.12
N GLY A 173 -7.29 7.49 29.84
CA GLY A 173 -7.35 8.88 29.36
C GLY A 173 -6.01 9.62 29.43
N VAL A 174 -4.91 8.94 29.74
CA VAL A 174 -3.56 9.51 29.73
C VAL A 174 -2.95 9.28 28.35
N VAL A 175 -2.76 10.36 27.59
CA VAL A 175 -2.24 10.28 26.23
C VAL A 175 -0.72 10.17 26.28
N HIS A 176 -0.19 9.06 25.77
CA HIS A 176 1.25 8.84 25.78
C HIS A 176 1.91 9.61 24.63
N VAL A 177 2.53 10.74 24.98
CA VAL A 177 3.47 11.49 24.13
C VAL A 177 4.87 11.25 24.67
N ARG A 178 5.72 10.61 23.88
CA ARG A 178 7.13 10.45 24.22
C ARG A 178 7.93 11.46 23.40
N VAL A 179 8.74 12.24 24.09
CA VAL A 179 9.74 13.12 23.49
C VAL A 179 11.08 12.57 23.95
N PRO A 180 11.75 11.69 23.19
CA PRO A 180 12.97 11.02 23.64
C PRO A 180 14.08 12.00 24.06
N CYS A 181 14.90 11.58 25.02
CA CYS A 181 16.02 12.36 25.50
C CYS A 181 16.95 12.74 24.33
N PRO A 182 17.31 14.03 24.16
CA PRO A 182 18.16 14.45 23.04
C PRO A 182 19.59 13.90 23.11
N GLU A 183 20.03 13.44 24.28
CA GLU A 183 21.39 12.92 24.49
C GLU A 183 21.51 11.42 24.21
N CYS A 184 20.56 10.61 24.68
CA CYS A 184 20.63 9.14 24.54
C CYS A 184 19.39 8.48 23.94
N GLY A 185 18.33 9.22 23.62
CA GLY A 185 17.12 8.67 23.00
C GLY A 185 16.24 7.81 23.90
N TRP A 186 16.53 7.71 25.20
CA TRP A 186 15.62 7.06 26.15
C TRP A 186 14.35 7.89 26.33
N ALA A 187 13.21 7.21 26.30
CA ALA A 187 11.91 7.79 26.65
C ALA A 187 11.14 6.85 27.56
N GLU A 188 10.43 7.39 28.54
CA GLU A 188 9.54 6.59 29.38
C GLU A 188 8.41 5.99 28.53
N LYS A 189 8.30 4.66 28.54
CA LYS A 189 7.44 3.89 27.63
C LYS A 189 5.96 4.27 27.73
N ARG A 190 5.48 4.52 28.94
CA ARG A 190 4.10 4.96 29.23
C ARG A 190 3.96 6.48 29.32
N ALA A 191 5.06 7.23 29.31
CA ALA A 191 5.05 8.69 29.39
C ALA A 191 4.20 9.22 30.57
N ASP A 192 4.16 8.50 31.69
CA ASP A 192 3.42 8.86 32.90
C ASP A 192 3.95 10.17 33.52
N ARG A 193 5.24 10.45 33.33
CA ARG A 193 5.95 11.65 33.80
C ARG A 193 6.28 12.63 32.69
N THR A 194 5.83 12.40 31.46
CA THR A 194 5.87 13.42 30.41
C THR A 194 4.67 14.35 30.58
N LYS A 195 4.92 15.66 30.71
CA LYS A 195 3.86 16.65 30.94
C LYS A 195 3.96 17.77 29.93
N LEU A 196 2.82 18.14 29.34
CA LEU A 196 2.68 19.39 28.61
C LEU A 196 2.67 20.54 29.61
N VAL A 197 3.69 21.39 29.57
CA VAL A 197 3.85 22.54 30.47
C VAL A 197 3.21 23.78 29.86
N HIS A 198 3.42 23.98 28.55
CA HIS A 198 2.98 25.16 27.84
C HIS A 198 2.55 24.81 26.42
N LEU A 199 1.53 25.50 25.91
CA LEU A 199 1.04 25.39 24.54
C LEU A 199 0.58 26.77 24.08
N ASP A 200 1.20 27.30 23.02
CA ASP A 200 0.84 28.55 22.38
C ASP A 200 1.06 28.50 20.86
N GLU A 201 1.09 29.67 20.22
CA GLU A 201 1.30 29.80 18.77
C GLU A 201 2.70 29.34 18.33
N ASP A 202 3.70 29.40 19.22
CA ASP A 202 5.09 29.01 18.96
C ASP A 202 5.33 27.51 19.20
N GLY A 203 4.32 26.79 19.70
CA GLY A 203 4.33 25.33 19.83
C GLY A 203 4.06 24.84 21.24
N ALA A 204 4.68 23.71 21.60
CA ALA A 204 4.42 23.00 22.86
C ALA A 204 5.71 22.70 23.62
N VAL A 205 5.75 23.04 24.91
CA VAL A 205 6.86 22.68 25.81
C VAL A 205 6.45 21.49 26.66
N PHE A 206 7.28 20.44 26.63
CA PHE A 206 7.12 19.26 27.45
C PHE A 206 8.25 19.14 28.46
N THR A 207 7.93 18.75 29.69
CA THR A 207 8.91 18.17 30.63
C THR A 207 8.84 16.65 30.55
N ALA A 208 9.98 15.97 30.54
CA ALA A 208 10.07 14.52 30.57
C ALA A 208 11.23 14.06 31.47
N VAL A 209 11.31 12.76 31.72
CA VAL A 209 12.37 12.14 32.53
C VAL A 209 13.10 11.12 31.68
N CYS A 210 14.42 11.21 31.67
CA CYS A 210 15.33 10.27 31.02
C CYS A 210 15.79 9.24 32.07
N LEU A 211 16.03 8.01 31.62
CA LEU A 211 16.62 6.96 32.45
C LEU A 211 17.98 7.40 33.02
N ASP A 212 18.88 7.87 32.14
CA ASP A 212 20.27 8.19 32.53
C ASP A 212 20.50 9.66 32.91
N HIS A 213 19.79 10.60 32.27
CA HIS A 213 20.06 12.04 32.40
C HIS A 213 19.06 12.80 33.29
N GLY A 214 18.08 12.11 33.89
CA GLY A 214 17.08 12.75 34.76
C GLY A 214 16.09 13.64 34.01
N GLY A 215 15.57 14.68 34.67
CA GLY A 215 14.54 15.55 34.11
C GLY A 215 15.06 16.51 33.04
N TYR A 216 14.31 16.68 31.95
CA TYR A 216 14.62 17.63 30.87
C TYR A 216 13.36 18.28 30.31
N GLU A 217 13.56 19.41 29.63
CA GLU A 217 12.54 20.12 28.86
C GLU A 217 12.80 19.97 27.36
N ALA A 218 11.73 19.93 26.58
CA ALA A 218 11.79 19.78 25.14
C ALA A 218 10.68 20.59 24.47
N GLN A 219 11.05 21.45 23.52
CA GLN A 219 10.13 22.33 22.80
C GLN A 219 9.83 21.77 21.43
N VAL A 220 8.55 21.52 21.14
CA VAL A 220 8.05 21.04 19.85
C VAL A 220 7.46 22.22 19.10
N ASP A 221 8.07 22.55 17.96
CA ASP A 221 7.69 23.66 17.09
C ASP A 221 6.97 23.15 15.82
N PRO A 222 6.07 23.95 15.21
CA PRO A 222 5.37 23.57 13.97
C PRO A 222 6.27 23.46 12.72
N GLU A 223 7.39 24.18 12.67
CA GLU A 223 8.32 24.27 11.53
C GLU A 223 9.68 23.59 11.81
N ASP A 224 10.04 23.37 13.08
CA ASP A 224 11.23 22.56 13.45
C ASP A 224 10.95 21.05 13.39
N GLY A 225 11.86 20.33 12.74
CA GLY A 225 11.86 18.87 12.67
C GLY A 225 12.33 18.17 13.94
N GLY A 226 12.87 18.91 14.92
CA GLY A 226 13.22 18.45 16.26
C GLY A 226 12.32 19.05 17.37
N PRO A 227 12.35 18.50 18.60
CA PRO A 227 12.88 17.20 19.01
C PRO A 227 12.05 16.05 18.42
N TYR A 228 12.55 14.83 18.48
CA TYR A 228 11.82 13.66 17.97
C TYR A 228 10.48 13.47 18.72
N LEU A 229 9.41 13.26 17.98
CA LEU A 229 8.09 12.94 18.52
C LEU A 229 7.81 11.44 18.38
N ASP A 230 7.75 10.71 19.47
CA ASP A 230 7.32 9.32 19.48
C ASP A 230 5.88 9.20 20.03
N LEU A 231 4.92 9.14 19.11
CA LEU A 231 3.50 9.00 19.45
C LEU A 231 3.10 7.54 19.60
N ALA A 232 2.25 7.24 20.58
CA ALA A 232 1.61 5.93 20.68
C ALA A 232 0.79 5.58 19.41
N THR A 233 0.63 4.28 19.17
CA THR A 233 0.07 3.70 17.94
C THR A 233 -1.23 4.35 17.44
N LEU A 234 -2.22 4.56 18.31
CA LEU A 234 -3.50 5.19 17.93
C LEU A 234 -3.32 6.69 17.65
N TYR A 235 -2.57 7.39 18.51
CA TYR A 235 -2.35 8.82 18.38
C TYR A 235 -1.55 9.17 17.11
N ARG A 236 -0.50 8.40 16.81
CA ARG A 236 0.23 8.49 15.55
C ARG A 236 -0.68 8.36 14.34
N ASN A 237 -1.61 7.39 14.34
CA ASN A 237 -2.54 7.21 13.23
C ASN A 237 -3.53 8.37 13.13
N LEU A 238 -4.03 8.91 14.24
CA LEU A 238 -4.88 10.11 14.25
C LEU A 238 -4.19 11.30 13.58
N VAL A 239 -2.99 11.66 14.06
CA VAL A 239 -2.23 12.80 13.53
C VAL A 239 -1.89 12.59 12.06
N LYS A 240 -1.32 11.44 11.70
CA LYS A 240 -0.97 11.09 10.32
C LYS A 240 -2.19 11.14 9.39
N GLU A 241 -3.29 10.47 9.75
CA GLU A 241 -4.45 10.35 8.87
C GLU A 241 -5.17 11.69 8.69
N ARG A 242 -5.20 12.55 9.73
CA ARG A 242 -5.76 13.90 9.62
C ARG A 242 -4.86 14.86 8.85
N ALA A 243 -3.55 14.81 9.07
CA ALA A 243 -2.57 15.62 8.32
C ALA A 243 -2.64 15.29 6.81
N LEU A 244 -2.64 14.00 6.47
CA LEU A 244 -2.74 13.53 5.10
C LEU A 244 -4.10 13.82 4.44
N GLY A 245 -5.17 13.97 5.23
CA GLY A 245 -6.51 14.31 4.75
C GLY A 245 -6.71 15.79 4.38
N ARG A 246 -5.76 16.68 4.69
CA ARG A 246 -5.88 18.12 4.39
C ARG A 246 -5.79 18.44 2.90
N ASP A 247 -4.94 17.72 2.17
CA ASP A 247 -4.85 17.84 0.72
C ASP A 247 -5.90 16.95 0.06
N THR A 248 -7.04 17.54 -0.29
CA THR A 248 -8.17 16.84 -0.92
C THR A 248 -7.96 16.59 -2.42
N SER A 249 -6.89 17.10 -3.03
CA SER A 249 -6.56 16.81 -4.43
C SER A 249 -6.03 15.37 -4.60
N VAL A 250 -5.59 14.75 -3.51
CA VAL A 250 -5.06 13.39 -3.46
C VAL A 250 -5.98 12.51 -2.62
N LEU A 251 -6.50 11.43 -3.21
CA LEU A 251 -7.22 10.44 -2.43
C LEU A 251 -6.23 9.45 -1.82
N ARG A 252 -6.00 9.57 -0.51
CA ARG A 252 -5.15 8.65 0.26
C ARG A 252 -5.99 7.50 0.81
N VAL A 253 -5.61 6.27 0.45
CA VAL A 253 -6.25 5.03 0.88
C VAL A 253 -5.31 4.30 1.83
N MET A 254 -5.68 4.26 3.11
CA MET A 254 -4.90 3.55 4.14
C MET A 254 -5.10 2.05 4.01
N MET A 255 -4.03 1.34 3.72
CA MET A 255 -3.98 -0.11 3.63
C MET A 255 -3.57 -0.67 4.99
N LYS A 256 -4.43 -1.51 5.58
CA LYS A 256 -4.21 -2.07 6.92
C LYS A 256 -4.59 -3.55 6.95
N GLY A 257 -3.95 -4.31 7.84
CA GLY A 257 -4.40 -5.67 8.16
C GLY A 257 -5.78 -5.65 8.84
N GLY A 258 -6.54 -6.75 8.72
CA GLY A 258 -7.91 -6.86 9.24
C GLY A 258 -8.06 -6.57 10.75
N ASP A 259 -7.00 -6.79 11.54
CA ASP A 259 -7.00 -6.51 12.98
C ASP A 259 -7.13 -5.01 13.31
N TRP A 260 -6.74 -4.13 12.37
CA TRP A 260 -6.84 -2.69 12.57
C TRP A 260 -8.28 -2.16 12.49
N ALA A 261 -9.24 -2.95 12.02
CA ALA A 261 -10.64 -2.51 11.95
C ALA A 261 -11.14 -2.02 13.32
N PHE A 262 -10.81 -2.75 14.39
CA PHE A 262 -11.19 -2.39 15.76
C PHE A 262 -10.47 -1.13 16.25
N GLY A 263 -9.17 -1.00 15.98
CA GLY A 263 -8.41 0.20 16.35
C GLY A 263 -8.86 1.45 15.60
N CYS A 264 -9.30 1.30 14.35
CA CYS A 264 -9.78 2.43 13.54
C CYS A 264 -11.11 2.99 14.05
N GLN A 265 -11.94 2.21 14.77
CA GLN A 265 -13.14 2.74 15.42
C GLN A 265 -12.80 3.84 16.43
N LEU A 266 -11.72 3.65 17.19
CA LEU A 266 -11.22 4.65 18.14
C LEU A 266 -10.63 5.87 17.41
N VAL A 267 -9.84 5.64 16.35
CA VAL A 267 -9.31 6.74 15.53
C VAL A 267 -10.44 7.57 14.91
N ASP A 268 -11.52 6.93 14.43
CA ASP A 268 -12.68 7.62 13.86
C ASP A 268 -13.45 8.44 14.90
N GLY A 269 -13.59 7.92 16.12
CA GLY A 269 -14.15 8.69 17.23
C GLY A 269 -13.31 9.93 17.55
N ALA A 270 -11.98 9.81 17.56
CA ALA A 270 -11.08 10.95 17.74
C ALA A 270 -11.17 11.96 16.59
N LEU A 271 -11.22 11.49 15.33
CA LEU A 271 -11.40 12.35 14.16
C LEU A 271 -12.72 13.12 14.22
N GLY A 272 -13.80 12.46 14.66
CA GLY A 272 -15.10 13.07 14.89
C GLY A 272 -15.08 14.12 16.01
N ALA A 273 -14.41 13.81 17.14
CA ALA A 273 -14.22 14.75 18.25
C ALA A 273 -13.41 16.00 17.83
N LEU A 274 -12.52 15.86 16.86
CA LEU A 274 -11.78 16.97 16.25
C LEU A 274 -12.56 17.72 15.16
N GLY A 275 -13.83 17.37 14.91
CA GLY A 275 -14.65 18.00 13.86
C GLY A 275 -14.10 17.79 12.45
N THR A 276 -13.45 16.64 12.19
CA THR A 276 -12.86 16.35 10.87
C THR A 276 -13.96 16.33 9.80
N PRO A 277 -13.84 17.16 8.74
CA PRO A 277 -14.83 17.20 7.67
C PRO A 277 -14.96 15.85 6.96
N ALA A 278 -16.16 15.51 6.50
CA ALA A 278 -16.41 14.24 5.80
C ALA A 278 -15.49 14.00 4.59
N ALA A 279 -15.12 15.08 3.88
CA ALA A 279 -14.20 15.02 2.74
C ALA A 279 -12.76 14.66 3.15
N GLN A 280 -12.36 14.96 4.39
CA GLN A 280 -11.02 14.71 4.93
C GLN A 280 -10.96 13.41 5.74
N MET A 281 -12.11 12.78 6.04
CA MET A 281 -12.14 11.49 6.71
C MET A 281 -11.38 10.44 5.88
N PRO A 282 -10.46 9.67 6.49
CA PRO A 282 -9.58 8.76 5.76
C PRO A 282 -10.38 7.64 5.08
N MET A 283 -9.97 7.28 3.87
CA MET A 283 -10.41 6.03 3.23
C MET A 283 -9.49 4.91 3.70
N ARG A 284 -10.05 3.75 4.08
CA ARG A 284 -9.25 2.59 4.53
C ARG A 284 -9.71 1.31 3.84
N ILE A 285 -8.77 0.45 3.48
CA ILE A 285 -9.03 -0.92 3.05
C ILE A 285 -8.36 -1.86 4.05
N PHE A 286 -9.16 -2.76 4.62
CA PHE A 286 -8.69 -3.81 5.51
C PHE A 286 -8.47 -5.09 4.70
N THR A 287 -7.23 -5.53 4.60
CA THR A 287 -6.85 -6.77 3.91
C THR A 287 -7.09 -7.97 4.83
N PRO A 288 -7.07 -9.20 4.29
CA PRO A 288 -7.22 -10.39 5.10
C PRO A 288 -6.32 -10.45 6.32
N GLN A 289 -6.88 -10.85 7.46
CA GLN A 289 -6.10 -11.23 8.61
C GLN A 289 -5.58 -12.66 8.43
N VAL A 290 -4.27 -12.85 8.60
CA VAL A 290 -3.66 -14.18 8.56
C VAL A 290 -3.69 -14.80 9.96
N LEU A 291 -4.24 -16.01 10.05
CA LEU A 291 -4.48 -16.71 11.31
C LEU A 291 -3.59 -17.95 11.44
N ALA A 292 -3.05 -18.17 12.63
CA ALA A 292 -2.48 -19.45 13.03
C ALA A 292 -3.60 -20.52 13.16
N PRO A 293 -3.27 -21.82 13.26
CA PRO A 293 -4.26 -22.89 13.43
C PRO A 293 -5.15 -22.72 14.67
N THR A 294 -4.65 -22.02 15.69
CA THR A 294 -5.39 -21.69 16.92
C THR A 294 -6.48 -20.62 16.71
N GLY A 295 -6.55 -20.01 15.53
CA GLY A 295 -7.40 -18.85 15.25
C GLY A 295 -6.79 -17.52 15.69
N ALA A 296 -5.62 -17.53 16.33
CA ALA A 296 -4.91 -16.32 16.72
C ALA A 296 -4.26 -15.63 15.49
N LYS A 297 -4.06 -14.32 15.56
CA LYS A 297 -3.34 -13.57 14.52
C LYS A 297 -1.90 -14.10 14.39
N LEU A 298 -1.47 -14.36 13.17
CA LEU A 298 -0.07 -14.66 12.88
C LEU A 298 0.81 -13.47 13.29
N SER A 299 1.68 -13.68 14.28
CA SER A 299 2.61 -12.66 14.75
C SER A 299 3.86 -13.30 15.34
N LYS A 300 5.01 -12.62 15.21
CA LYS A 300 6.29 -13.08 15.75
C LYS A 300 6.30 -13.12 17.29
N SER A 301 5.63 -12.17 17.95
CA SER A 301 5.57 -12.11 19.42
C SER A 301 4.82 -13.30 20.02
N LEU A 302 3.64 -13.62 19.47
CA LEU A 302 2.81 -14.72 19.95
C LEU A 302 3.54 -16.08 19.89
N LEU A 303 4.34 -16.29 18.86
CA LEU A 303 5.09 -17.54 18.71
C LEU A 303 6.36 -17.60 19.58
N ARG A 304 6.94 -16.44 19.93
CA ARG A 304 8.06 -16.38 20.90
C ARG A 304 7.60 -16.71 22.32
N GLU A 305 6.39 -16.34 22.70
CA GLU A 305 5.80 -16.65 24.02
C GLU A 305 5.60 -18.16 24.25
N HIS A 306 5.50 -18.95 23.17
CA HIS A 306 5.35 -20.41 23.25
C HIS A 306 6.67 -21.21 23.13
N GLY A 307 7.82 -20.51 23.02
CA GLY A 307 9.14 -21.11 22.81
C GLY A 307 9.44 -21.38 21.33
N SER A 308 10.61 -20.95 20.87
CA SER A 308 11.06 -20.96 19.47
C SER A 308 11.21 -22.35 18.83
N SER A 309 11.00 -23.44 19.58
CA SER A 309 11.15 -24.83 19.11
C SER A 309 9.85 -25.51 18.66
N LEU A 310 8.69 -24.85 18.81
CA LEU A 310 7.39 -25.41 18.41
C LEU A 310 6.61 -24.41 17.57
N LEU A 311 6.96 -24.30 16.29
CA LEU A 311 6.03 -23.72 15.33
C LEU A 311 4.72 -24.54 15.37
N PRO A 312 3.54 -23.89 15.45
CA PRO A 312 2.28 -24.60 15.31
C PRO A 312 2.28 -25.41 14.01
N ALA A 313 1.62 -26.58 14.02
CA ALA A 313 1.44 -27.37 12.80
C ALA A 313 0.92 -26.48 11.65
N ASP A 314 1.35 -26.75 10.42
CA ASP A 314 0.99 -25.98 9.21
C ASP A 314 1.56 -24.54 9.13
N VAL A 315 2.44 -24.10 10.05
CA VAL A 315 3.20 -22.83 9.92
C VAL A 315 4.60 -23.12 9.40
N GLU A 316 4.87 -22.78 8.15
CA GLU A 316 6.21 -22.87 7.56
C GLU A 316 7.10 -21.69 8.02
N PRO A 317 8.43 -21.87 8.19
CA PRO A 317 9.33 -20.80 8.65
C PRO A 317 9.22 -19.50 7.84
N TRP A 318 9.10 -19.60 6.52
CA TRP A 318 9.01 -18.46 5.62
C TRP A 318 7.75 -17.59 5.85
N MET A 319 6.70 -18.15 6.46
CA MET A 319 5.47 -17.40 6.77
C MET A 319 5.67 -16.40 7.90
N LEU A 320 6.69 -16.59 8.74
CA LEU A 320 7.04 -15.71 9.86
C LEU A 320 8.23 -14.83 9.57
N ASP A 321 9.16 -15.36 8.79
CA ASP A 321 10.35 -14.67 8.34
C ASP A 321 10.53 -14.95 6.86
N THR A 322 10.18 -13.99 6.02
CA THR A 322 10.15 -14.19 4.57
C THR A 322 11.53 -14.42 3.96
N THR A 323 12.62 -14.17 4.71
CA THR A 323 13.98 -14.52 4.27
C THR A 323 14.22 -16.03 4.23
N ALA A 324 13.39 -16.83 4.89
CA ALA A 324 13.45 -18.29 4.82
C ALA A 324 12.76 -18.89 3.57
N TRP A 325 12.24 -18.05 2.67
CA TRP A 325 11.73 -18.50 1.37
C TRP A 325 12.84 -19.15 0.54
N GLN A 326 12.55 -20.30 -0.08
CA GLN A 326 13.58 -21.12 -0.74
C GLN A 326 13.91 -20.64 -2.18
N GLY A 327 13.03 -19.86 -2.80
CA GLY A 327 13.25 -19.29 -4.13
C GLY A 327 13.85 -17.88 -4.11
N SER A 328 13.95 -17.25 -5.27
CA SER A 328 14.35 -15.84 -5.38
C SER A 328 13.25 -14.90 -4.85
N THR A 329 13.61 -13.63 -4.61
CA THR A 329 12.65 -12.56 -4.31
C THR A 329 11.58 -12.44 -5.39
N ASP A 330 11.94 -12.53 -6.67
CA ASP A 330 11.00 -12.47 -7.78
C ASP A 330 10.00 -13.63 -7.76
N ASN A 331 10.48 -14.86 -7.54
CA ASN A 331 9.63 -16.03 -7.39
C ASN A 331 8.63 -15.87 -6.23
N TYR A 332 9.09 -15.34 -5.10
CA TYR A 332 8.21 -15.06 -3.96
C TYR A 332 7.16 -13.98 -4.29
N VAL A 333 7.59 -12.91 -4.95
CA VAL A 333 6.71 -11.81 -5.37
C VAL A 333 5.67 -12.28 -6.37
N ASP A 334 6.05 -13.08 -7.37
CA ASP A 334 5.13 -13.60 -8.37
C ASP A 334 4.10 -14.53 -7.72
N ALA A 335 4.52 -15.39 -6.78
CA ALA A 335 3.62 -16.23 -5.99
C ALA A 335 2.63 -15.40 -5.14
N LEU A 336 3.10 -14.31 -4.51
CA LEU A 336 2.23 -13.40 -3.77
C LEU A 336 1.29 -12.61 -4.66
N VAL A 337 1.76 -12.10 -5.79
CA VAL A 337 0.95 -11.37 -6.77
C VAL A 337 -0.15 -12.27 -7.31
N TRP A 338 0.15 -13.53 -7.60
CA TRP A 338 -0.86 -14.52 -7.97
C TRP A 338 -1.86 -14.75 -6.84
N LEU A 339 -1.38 -15.08 -5.63
CA LEU A 339 -2.23 -15.35 -4.47
C LEU A 339 -3.18 -14.17 -4.19
N VAL A 340 -2.64 -12.97 -4.05
CA VAL A 340 -3.44 -11.77 -3.74
C VAL A 340 -4.31 -11.39 -4.94
N GLY A 341 -3.89 -11.68 -6.17
CA GLY A 341 -4.73 -11.57 -7.36
C GLY A 341 -6.00 -12.42 -7.26
N GLU A 342 -5.87 -13.69 -6.86
CA GLU A 342 -7.01 -14.60 -6.61
C GLU A 342 -7.92 -14.08 -5.48
N LEU A 343 -7.34 -13.50 -4.42
CA LEU A 343 -8.10 -12.88 -3.34
C LEU A 343 -8.83 -11.60 -3.78
N LEU A 344 -8.31 -10.87 -4.76
CA LEU A 344 -8.92 -9.64 -5.29
C LEU A 344 -9.97 -9.91 -6.37
N ALA A 345 -9.92 -11.08 -7.00
CA ALA A 345 -10.77 -11.44 -8.14
C ALA A 345 -12.27 -11.40 -7.82
N ASP A 346 -12.66 -11.74 -6.59
CA ASP A 346 -14.03 -11.65 -6.08
C ASP A 346 -14.01 -10.99 -4.69
N PRO A 347 -14.86 -9.96 -4.44
CA PRO A 347 -14.99 -9.32 -3.12
C PRO A 347 -15.24 -10.30 -1.96
N LYS A 348 -15.82 -11.48 -2.22
CA LYS A 348 -16.01 -12.55 -1.22
C LYS A 348 -14.70 -13.02 -0.59
N HIS A 349 -13.59 -12.87 -1.32
CA HIS A 349 -12.31 -13.45 -0.94
C HIS A 349 -11.41 -12.45 -0.20
N LEU A 350 -11.43 -11.16 -0.55
CA LEU A 350 -10.55 -10.18 0.12
C LEU A 350 -11.00 -9.87 1.55
N PHE A 351 -12.30 -9.68 1.79
CA PHE A 351 -12.78 -9.13 3.07
C PHE A 351 -13.06 -10.21 4.11
N ARG A 352 -12.10 -11.10 4.37
CA ARG A 352 -12.18 -12.21 5.34
C ARG A 352 -10.80 -12.61 5.84
N SER A 353 -10.75 -13.43 6.88
CA SER A 353 -9.51 -14.00 7.40
C SER A 353 -9.16 -15.31 6.68
N PHE A 354 -7.87 -15.64 6.63
CA PHE A 354 -7.36 -16.92 6.15
C PHE A 354 -6.42 -17.53 7.17
N THR A 355 -6.47 -18.85 7.33
CA THR A 355 -5.44 -19.55 8.09
C THR A 355 -4.17 -19.68 7.25
N VAL A 356 -3.02 -19.78 7.90
CA VAL A 356 -1.73 -20.10 7.27
C VAL A 356 -1.81 -21.35 6.41
N LYS A 357 -2.54 -22.38 6.86
CA LYS A 357 -2.79 -23.62 6.13
C LYS A 357 -3.51 -23.37 4.82
N GLU A 358 -4.56 -22.55 4.84
CA GLU A 358 -5.34 -22.25 3.64
C GLU A 358 -4.53 -21.41 2.64
N LEU A 359 -3.77 -20.41 3.12
CA LEU A 359 -2.87 -19.66 2.24
C LEU A 359 -1.76 -20.56 1.66
N GLY A 360 -1.20 -21.47 2.47
CA GLY A 360 -0.24 -22.47 2.00
C GLY A 360 -0.83 -23.39 0.92
N ARG A 361 -2.06 -23.89 1.12
CA ARG A 361 -2.79 -24.70 0.13
C ARG A 361 -3.05 -23.93 -1.16
N LEU A 362 -3.46 -22.66 -1.06
CA LEU A 362 -3.66 -21.82 -2.24
C LEU A 362 -2.34 -21.62 -2.99
N MET A 363 -1.26 -21.28 -2.27
CA MET A 363 0.05 -21.12 -2.89
C MET A 363 0.55 -22.41 -3.54
N SER A 364 0.24 -23.60 -3.01
CA SER A 364 0.67 -24.87 -3.62
C SER A 364 -0.06 -25.25 -4.91
N VAL A 365 -1.21 -24.62 -5.20
CA VAL A 365 -1.96 -24.85 -6.45
C VAL A 365 -1.76 -23.73 -7.48
N ARG A 366 -0.79 -22.84 -7.24
CA ARG A 366 -0.38 -21.84 -8.24
C ARG A 366 0.15 -22.53 -9.51
N PRO A 367 0.07 -21.90 -10.69
CA PRO A 367 0.62 -22.48 -11.91
C PRO A 367 2.12 -22.80 -11.77
N ASP A 368 2.53 -24.01 -12.16
CA ASP A 368 3.94 -24.45 -12.07
C ASP A 368 4.86 -23.63 -12.99
N ASP A 369 4.30 -23.04 -14.05
CA ASP A 369 5.02 -22.21 -15.01
C ASP A 369 5.03 -20.72 -14.63
N LEU A 370 4.47 -20.33 -13.47
CA LEU A 370 4.32 -18.92 -13.08
C LEU A 370 5.65 -18.17 -13.15
N ASP A 371 6.73 -18.77 -12.66
CA ASP A 371 8.07 -18.17 -12.64
C ASP A 371 8.71 -18.08 -14.03
N ALA A 372 8.24 -18.91 -14.98
CA ALA A 372 8.71 -18.90 -16.36
C ALA A 372 7.91 -17.91 -17.23
N ARG A 373 6.76 -17.42 -16.74
CA ARG A 373 5.95 -16.45 -17.48
C ARG A 373 6.60 -15.08 -17.40
N PRO A 374 6.96 -14.47 -18.54
CA PRO A 374 7.55 -13.15 -18.51
C PRO A 374 6.51 -12.12 -18.04
N ARG A 375 6.93 -11.22 -17.14
CA ARG A 375 6.14 -10.07 -16.69
C ARG A 375 5.76 -9.21 -17.89
N ALA A 376 4.47 -8.97 -18.07
CA ALA A 376 3.93 -8.29 -19.24
C ALA A 376 2.75 -7.38 -18.87
N HIS A 377 2.58 -6.30 -19.63
CA HIS A 377 1.36 -5.49 -19.56
C HIS A 377 0.19 -6.27 -20.15
N GLU A 378 -0.91 -6.36 -19.41
CA GLU A 378 -2.09 -7.07 -19.88
C GLU A 378 -3.09 -6.13 -20.54
N MET A 379 -3.55 -6.50 -21.74
CA MET A 379 -4.54 -5.72 -22.48
C MET A 379 -5.65 -6.59 -23.06
N GLY A 380 -6.89 -6.25 -22.71
CA GLY A 380 -8.05 -6.80 -23.41
C GLY A 380 -8.14 -6.23 -24.82
N ILE A 381 -8.46 -7.08 -25.78
CA ILE A 381 -8.64 -6.69 -27.18
C ILE A 381 -9.77 -7.47 -27.85
N TYR A 382 -10.48 -6.85 -28.79
CA TYR A 382 -11.54 -7.52 -29.55
C TYR A 382 -10.96 -8.60 -30.48
N LYS A 383 -11.67 -9.72 -30.63
CA LYS A 383 -11.25 -10.88 -31.42
C LYS A 383 -10.75 -10.53 -32.83
N ARG A 384 -11.45 -9.63 -33.53
CA ARG A 384 -11.05 -9.18 -34.88
C ARG A 384 -9.64 -8.58 -34.94
N TYR A 385 -9.19 -7.91 -33.88
CA TYR A 385 -7.85 -7.34 -33.80
C TYR A 385 -6.86 -8.34 -33.19
N PHE A 386 -7.32 -9.17 -32.24
CA PHE A 386 -6.52 -10.28 -31.70
C PHE A 386 -5.98 -11.17 -32.81
N ASP A 387 -6.84 -11.61 -33.74
CA ASP A 387 -6.45 -12.49 -34.84
C ASP A 387 -5.46 -11.84 -35.80
N LEU A 388 -5.53 -10.51 -35.96
CA LEU A 388 -4.57 -9.75 -36.76
C LEU A 388 -3.21 -9.65 -36.08
N ILE A 389 -3.17 -9.48 -34.76
CA ILE A 389 -1.92 -9.49 -33.97
C ILE A 389 -1.32 -10.88 -33.99
N ALA A 390 -2.12 -11.92 -33.69
CA ALA A 390 -1.69 -13.31 -33.66
C ALA A 390 -1.18 -13.82 -35.03
N SER A 391 -1.67 -13.25 -36.13
CA SER A 391 -1.16 -13.53 -37.49
C SER A 391 0.00 -12.63 -37.93
N GLY A 392 0.47 -11.70 -37.08
CA GLY A 392 1.54 -10.76 -37.38
C GLY A 392 1.17 -9.67 -38.40
N ARG A 393 -0.11 -9.57 -38.79
CA ARG A 393 -0.59 -8.60 -39.78
C ARG A 393 -0.88 -7.22 -39.19
N LYS A 394 -1.20 -7.15 -37.90
CA LYS A 394 -1.31 -5.90 -37.14
C LYS A 394 -0.04 -5.71 -36.31
N THR A 395 0.75 -4.72 -36.68
CA THR A 395 2.05 -4.40 -36.07
C THR A 395 2.04 -3.05 -35.34
N THR A 396 0.93 -2.31 -35.38
CA THR A 396 0.74 -1.08 -34.62
C THR A 396 -0.53 -1.17 -33.77
N GLU A 397 -0.41 -1.17 -32.44
CA GLU A 397 -1.55 -1.08 -31.51
C GLU A 397 -1.81 0.37 -31.12
N ILE A 398 -3.09 0.78 -31.17
CA ILE A 398 -3.51 2.15 -30.82
C ILE A 398 -4.31 2.11 -29.52
N ARG A 399 -3.99 3.03 -28.61
CA ARG A 399 -4.72 3.27 -27.36
C ARG A 399 -4.76 4.77 -27.06
N VAL A 400 -5.68 5.19 -26.19
CA VAL A 400 -5.54 6.48 -25.51
C VAL A 400 -4.39 6.43 -24.51
N ASN A 401 -3.74 7.56 -24.29
CA ASN A 401 -2.57 7.70 -23.43
C ASN A 401 -2.96 7.84 -21.94
N ASP A 402 -3.75 6.87 -21.46
CA ASP A 402 -4.14 6.79 -20.04
C ASP A 402 -2.95 6.49 -19.12
N SER A 403 -3.18 6.64 -17.80
CA SER A 403 -2.17 6.40 -16.75
C SER A 403 -1.50 5.03 -16.82
N SER A 404 -2.21 3.99 -17.29
CA SER A 404 -1.63 2.65 -17.44
C SER A 404 -0.72 2.54 -18.67
N ARG A 405 -1.06 3.26 -19.75
CA ARG A 405 -0.31 3.26 -21.01
C ARG A 405 0.92 4.15 -20.98
N LYS A 406 0.93 5.21 -20.16
CA LYS A 406 2.10 6.10 -19.98
C LYS A 406 3.39 5.36 -19.60
N LYS A 407 3.27 4.21 -18.93
CA LYS A 407 4.42 3.43 -18.43
C LYS A 407 5.04 2.46 -19.44
N ILE A 408 4.42 2.28 -20.61
CA ILE A 408 4.91 1.36 -21.64
C ILE A 408 6.13 1.98 -22.33
N LYS A 409 7.19 1.20 -22.49
CA LYS A 409 8.46 1.60 -23.12
C LYS A 409 8.82 0.62 -24.23
N VAL A 410 9.76 1.01 -25.09
CA VAL A 410 10.38 0.07 -26.03
C VAL A 410 11.02 -1.08 -25.25
N GLY A 411 10.84 -2.31 -25.72
CA GLY A 411 11.26 -3.54 -25.05
C GLY A 411 10.21 -4.15 -24.12
N SER A 412 9.21 -3.38 -23.66
CA SER A 412 8.11 -3.87 -22.83
C SER A 412 7.37 -5.04 -23.51
N LEU A 413 6.94 -6.00 -22.71
CA LEU A 413 6.08 -7.08 -23.18
C LEU A 413 4.61 -6.73 -22.98
N ILE A 414 3.78 -7.02 -23.98
CA ILE A 414 2.32 -6.88 -23.90
C ILE A 414 1.68 -8.23 -24.17
N ARG A 415 0.90 -8.69 -23.20
CA ARG A 415 0.05 -9.87 -23.32
C ARG A 415 -1.36 -9.42 -23.68
N PHE A 416 -1.71 -9.58 -24.95
CA PHE A 416 -3.07 -9.34 -25.41
C PHE A 416 -3.94 -10.52 -25.06
N ARG A 417 -5.13 -10.26 -24.49
CA ARG A 417 -6.10 -11.29 -24.14
C ARG A 417 -7.43 -11.05 -24.84
N CYS A 418 -8.01 -12.12 -25.36
CA CYS A 418 -9.36 -12.16 -25.88
C CYS A 418 -10.02 -13.45 -25.40
N ARG A 419 -10.90 -13.35 -24.40
CA ARG A 419 -11.49 -14.51 -23.70
C ARG A 419 -10.39 -15.42 -23.13
N GLU A 420 -10.31 -16.67 -23.56
CA GLU A 420 -9.32 -17.66 -23.13
C GLU A 420 -8.05 -17.67 -24.00
N GLU A 421 -8.02 -16.88 -25.07
CA GLU A 421 -6.87 -16.78 -25.96
C GLU A 421 -5.96 -15.64 -25.54
N GLU A 422 -4.65 -15.87 -25.65
CA GLU A 422 -3.64 -14.86 -25.41
C GLU A 422 -2.51 -14.91 -26.44
N VAL A 423 -1.90 -13.76 -26.68
CA VAL A 423 -0.71 -13.63 -27.51
C VAL A 423 0.26 -12.65 -26.86
N LEU A 424 1.54 -13.03 -26.84
CA LEU A 424 2.61 -12.22 -26.30
C LEU A 424 3.30 -11.44 -27.42
N THR A 425 3.51 -10.16 -27.18
CA THR A 425 4.19 -9.26 -28.12
C THR A 425 5.24 -8.43 -27.40
N ARG A 426 6.23 -7.94 -28.15
CA ARG A 426 7.23 -6.99 -27.68
C ARG A 426 6.99 -5.63 -28.32
N VAL A 427 7.09 -4.57 -27.52
CA VAL A 427 7.00 -3.20 -27.98
C VAL A 427 8.31 -2.81 -28.68
N THR A 428 8.23 -2.48 -29.96
CA THR A 428 9.37 -2.06 -30.79
C THR A 428 9.46 -0.54 -30.94
N ARG A 429 8.32 0.16 -30.80
CA ARG A 429 8.21 1.62 -30.94
C ARG A 429 7.13 2.18 -30.03
N VAL A 430 7.31 3.41 -29.56
CA VAL A 430 6.28 4.19 -28.84
C VAL A 430 6.19 5.58 -29.46
N ALA A 431 5.02 5.94 -29.99
CA ALA A 431 4.73 7.27 -30.54
C ALA A 431 3.48 7.87 -29.87
N ARG A 432 3.49 9.18 -29.64
CA ARG A 432 2.44 9.91 -28.91
C ARG A 432 1.92 11.06 -29.76
N TYR A 433 0.61 11.24 -29.75
CA TYR A 433 -0.13 12.22 -30.54
C TYR A 433 -1.17 12.93 -29.69
N ALA A 434 -1.59 14.13 -30.10
CA ALA A 434 -2.63 14.88 -29.43
C ALA A 434 -4.01 14.21 -29.60
N ASP A 435 -4.31 13.68 -30.78
CA ASP A 435 -5.59 13.07 -31.12
C ASP A 435 -5.47 11.95 -32.18
N PHE A 436 -6.59 11.30 -32.53
CA PHE A 436 -6.56 10.21 -33.52
C PHE A 436 -6.31 10.70 -34.95
N GLU A 437 -6.67 11.94 -35.27
CA GLU A 437 -6.47 12.50 -36.62
C GLU A 437 -5.00 12.72 -36.92
N GLU A 438 -4.28 13.33 -35.96
CA GLU A 438 -2.84 13.51 -36.03
C GLU A 438 -2.14 12.15 -36.13
N MET A 439 -2.54 11.18 -35.30
CA MET A 439 -1.98 9.84 -35.36
C MET A 439 -2.19 9.19 -36.74
N PHE A 440 -3.41 9.20 -37.29
CA PHE A 440 -3.69 8.63 -38.62
C PHE A 440 -3.06 9.41 -39.79
N ALA A 441 -2.59 10.64 -39.57
CA ALA A 441 -1.81 11.38 -40.55
C ALA A 441 -0.33 10.91 -40.61
N HIS A 442 0.18 10.28 -39.54
CA HIS A 442 1.58 9.86 -39.42
C HIS A 442 1.76 8.33 -39.47
N GLU A 443 0.79 7.57 -39.00
CA GLU A 443 0.86 6.12 -38.88
C GLU A 443 0.38 5.42 -40.16
N ASP A 444 1.03 4.31 -40.53
CA ASP A 444 0.58 3.47 -41.64
C ASP A 444 -0.72 2.74 -41.26
N LEU A 445 -1.80 3.04 -42.00
CA LEU A 445 -3.13 2.43 -41.81
C LEU A 445 -3.09 0.90 -41.94
N GLY A 446 -2.22 0.36 -42.79
CA GLY A 446 -2.05 -1.07 -42.99
C GLY A 446 -1.52 -1.76 -41.74
N SER A 447 -0.53 -1.15 -41.07
CA SER A 447 0.02 -1.64 -39.81
C SER A 447 -0.98 -1.64 -38.65
N VAL A 448 -1.97 -0.75 -38.68
CA VAL A 448 -3.00 -0.60 -37.64
C VAL A 448 -4.15 -1.59 -37.85
N ASN A 449 -4.73 -1.60 -39.06
CA ASN A 449 -5.76 -2.53 -39.45
C ASN A 449 -5.79 -2.64 -40.98
N PRO A 450 -5.20 -3.70 -41.57
CA PRO A 450 -5.08 -3.84 -43.02
C PRO A 450 -6.43 -4.08 -43.73
N LEU A 451 -7.52 -4.23 -42.98
CA LEU A 451 -8.85 -4.58 -43.50
C LEU A 451 -9.85 -3.41 -43.53
N ALA A 452 -9.43 -2.19 -43.16
CA ALA A 452 -10.35 -1.05 -43.05
C ALA A 452 -9.75 0.25 -43.60
N SER A 453 -10.61 1.09 -44.20
CA SER A 453 -10.23 2.45 -44.64
C SER A 453 -9.96 3.37 -43.46
N ARG A 454 -9.32 4.52 -43.72
CA ARG A 454 -9.05 5.54 -42.68
C ARG A 454 -10.33 5.96 -41.95
N GLU A 455 -11.39 6.26 -42.71
CA GLU A 455 -12.68 6.72 -42.17
C GLU A 455 -13.31 5.65 -41.28
N GLN A 456 -13.24 4.38 -41.71
CA GLN A 456 -13.73 3.25 -40.92
C GLN A 456 -12.92 3.05 -39.64
N GLN A 457 -11.59 3.14 -39.72
CA GLN A 457 -10.72 2.99 -38.55
C GLN A 457 -10.97 4.10 -37.52
N LEU A 458 -11.07 5.35 -37.98
CA LEU A 458 -11.36 6.49 -37.14
C LEU A 458 -12.75 6.40 -36.48
N ALA A 459 -13.78 5.99 -37.23
CA ALA A 459 -15.10 5.77 -36.67
C ALA A 459 -15.11 4.65 -35.62
N ASN A 460 -14.43 3.53 -35.90
CA ASN A 460 -14.32 2.40 -34.97
C ASN A 460 -13.59 2.80 -33.68
N VAL A 461 -12.48 3.54 -33.75
CA VAL A 461 -11.71 3.90 -32.56
C VAL A 461 -12.47 4.90 -31.68
N ARG A 462 -13.21 5.85 -32.27
CA ARG A 462 -14.06 6.80 -31.54
C ARG A 462 -15.31 6.16 -30.92
N GLN A 463 -15.77 5.02 -31.42
CA GLN A 463 -16.78 4.20 -30.73
C GLN A 463 -16.24 3.56 -29.44
N ILE A 464 -14.93 3.30 -29.39
CA ILE A 464 -14.27 2.71 -28.21
C ILE A 464 -13.84 3.81 -27.24
N TYR A 465 -13.33 4.93 -27.77
CA TYR A 465 -12.79 6.05 -27.03
C TYR A 465 -13.58 7.34 -27.32
N PRO A 466 -14.49 7.74 -26.44
CA PRO A 466 -15.22 9.00 -26.57
C PRO A 466 -14.27 10.22 -26.39
N PRO A 467 -14.70 11.45 -26.74
CA PRO A 467 -13.84 12.64 -26.76
C PRO A 467 -13.07 12.91 -25.47
N GLU A 468 -13.69 12.68 -24.31
CA GLU A 468 -13.04 12.85 -23.00
C GLU A 468 -11.90 11.86 -22.76
N ARG A 469 -11.92 10.69 -23.42
CA ARG A 469 -10.83 9.72 -23.40
C ARG A 469 -9.75 10.07 -24.43
N GLU A 470 -10.14 10.53 -25.61
CA GLU A 470 -9.21 11.03 -26.64
C GLU A 470 -8.40 12.23 -26.12
N ALA A 471 -9.00 13.09 -25.29
CA ALA A 471 -8.34 14.23 -24.65
C ALA A 471 -7.16 13.85 -23.71
N LEU A 472 -7.01 12.58 -23.35
CA LEU A 472 -5.81 12.08 -22.64
C LEU A 472 -4.58 12.02 -23.56
N GLY A 473 -4.75 12.26 -24.86
CA GLY A 473 -3.79 12.01 -25.91
C GLY A 473 -3.90 10.58 -26.46
N VAL A 474 -3.21 10.33 -27.56
CA VAL A 474 -3.20 9.05 -28.28
C VAL A 474 -1.80 8.45 -28.28
N LEU A 475 -1.75 7.12 -28.20
CA LEU A 475 -0.54 6.31 -28.16
C LEU A 475 -0.60 5.27 -29.30
N ALA A 476 0.44 5.26 -30.13
CA ALA A 476 0.70 4.20 -31.10
C ALA A 476 1.91 3.38 -30.65
N LEU A 477 1.72 2.07 -30.56
CA LEU A 477 2.72 1.10 -30.11
C LEU A 477 3.09 0.20 -31.29
N GLY A 478 4.34 0.28 -31.74
CA GLY A 478 4.89 -0.76 -32.61
C GLY A 478 5.02 -2.06 -31.82
N ILE A 479 4.50 -3.16 -32.36
CA ILE A 479 4.49 -4.47 -31.71
C ILE A 479 4.96 -5.57 -32.67
N GLU A 480 5.68 -6.54 -32.12
CA GLU A 480 6.07 -7.78 -32.81
C GLU A 480 5.75 -9.01 -31.96
N LEU A 481 5.49 -10.15 -32.59
CA LEU A 481 5.27 -11.42 -31.89
C LEU A 481 6.57 -11.90 -31.23
N VAL A 482 6.44 -12.50 -30.04
CA VAL A 482 7.56 -13.09 -29.28
C VAL A 482 7.65 -14.59 -29.52
#